data_AF-A0A8S8YGQ9-F1
#
_entry.id   AF-A0A8S8YGQ9-F1
#
_cell.length_a   1.000
_cell.length_b   1.000
_cell.length_c   1.000
_cell.angle_alpha   90.00
_cell.angle_beta   90.00
_cell.angle_gamma   90.00
#
_symmetry.space_group_name_H-M   'P 1'
#
loop_
_entity.id
_entity.type
_entity.pdbx_description
1 polymer ?
#
loop_
_entity_poly.entity_id
_entity_poly.type
_entity_poly.pdbx_seq_one_letter_code
_entity_poly.pdbx_strand_id
1 'polypeptide(L)'
;MRDRRKLFTFDTLVVGRTPPLGYLQKAAYACAAKGCDFVKEIEQRLARQRESPGPCPKCAERFLSGMEPDEREVAARFLPRSSYYLVNEDLRYIDVQYLADGRPSGRRWTLVVGSARMDGGCG
;
A
#
# COMPACT_ATOMS: atom_id res chain seq x y z
N MET A 1 -8.88 16.78 -23.00
CA MET A 1 -8.25 16.81 -21.65
C MET A 1 -6.72 16.90 -21.87
N ARG A 2 -6.17 18.11 -22.06
CA ARG A 2 -4.88 18.33 -22.75
C ARG A 2 -3.61 18.31 -21.86
N ASP A 3 -3.73 18.36 -20.54
CA ASP A 3 -2.56 18.48 -19.63
C ASP A 3 -2.59 17.49 -18.46
N ARG A 4 -2.70 16.19 -18.74
CA ARG A 4 -2.49 15.17 -17.70
C ARG A 4 -1.00 15.09 -17.36
N ARG A 5 -0.66 15.15 -16.06
CA ARG A 5 0.69 15.00 -15.45
C ARG A 5 1.66 16.19 -15.54
N LYS A 6 1.20 17.39 -15.93
CA LYS A 6 2.00 18.61 -15.82
C LYS A 6 1.75 19.30 -14.48
N LEU A 7 2.76 20.01 -13.97
CA LEU A 7 2.58 20.92 -12.83
C LEU A 7 1.79 22.14 -13.30
N PHE A 8 0.77 22.53 -12.56
CA PHE A 8 0.00 23.75 -12.82
C PHE A 8 -0.41 24.41 -11.50
N THR A 9 -0.53 25.72 -11.54
CA THR A 9 -1.03 26.54 -10.43
C THR A 9 -2.39 27.12 -10.83
N PHE A 10 -3.32 27.19 -9.88
CA PHE A 10 -4.62 27.80 -10.10
C PHE A 10 -5.17 28.38 -8.80
N ASP A 11 -5.91 29.46 -8.91
CA ASP A 11 -6.59 30.08 -7.76
C ASP A 11 -8.04 29.59 -7.70
N THR A 12 -8.52 29.28 -6.49
CA THR A 12 -9.90 28.83 -6.29
C THR A 12 -10.40 29.09 -4.88
N LEU A 13 -11.71 29.09 -4.71
CA LEU A 13 -12.37 29.11 -3.39
C LEU A 13 -12.60 27.67 -2.93
N VAL A 14 -12.04 27.34 -1.76
CA VAL A 14 -12.28 26.05 -1.10
C VAL A 14 -13.63 26.13 -0.39
N VAL A 15 -14.56 25.25 -0.78
CA VAL A 15 -15.94 25.23 -0.25
C VAL A 15 -16.18 24.10 0.74
N GLY A 16 -15.25 23.15 0.85
CA GLY A 16 -15.36 22.04 1.79
C GLY A 16 -14.07 21.24 1.91
N ARG A 17 -13.94 20.50 3.01
CA ARG A 17 -12.81 19.61 3.29
C ARG A 17 -13.26 18.32 3.96
N THR A 18 -12.57 17.22 3.69
CA THR A 18 -12.68 16.00 4.50
C THR A 18 -11.82 16.13 5.77
N PRO A 19 -12.09 15.34 6.82
CA PRO A 19 -11.09 15.15 7.87
C PRO A 19 -9.79 14.58 7.27
N PRO A 20 -8.62 14.81 7.92
CA PRO A 20 -7.38 14.17 7.52
C PRO A 20 -7.53 12.65 7.66
N LEU A 21 -7.05 11.92 6.65
CA LEU A 21 -7.09 10.46 6.59
C LEU A 21 -5.65 9.93 6.54
N GLY A 22 -5.34 8.96 7.39
CA GLY A 22 -4.08 8.23 7.32
C GLY A 22 -4.11 7.21 6.18
N TYR A 23 -3.29 7.43 5.16
CA TYR A 23 -3.11 6.51 4.05
C TYR A 23 -1.84 5.69 4.25
N LEU A 24 -1.97 4.35 4.24
CA LEU A 24 -0.83 3.45 4.36
C LEU A 24 0.05 3.57 3.11
N GLN A 25 1.24 4.14 3.23
CA GLN A 25 2.22 4.30 2.17
C GLN A 25 3.18 3.11 2.08
N LYS A 26 3.56 2.54 3.22
CA LYS A 26 4.44 1.37 3.28
C LYS A 26 3.83 0.34 4.20
N ALA A 27 3.63 -0.87 3.69
CA ALA A 27 3.15 -2.01 4.45
C ALA A 27 4.27 -3.05 4.60
N ALA A 28 4.50 -3.53 5.81
CA ALA A 28 5.38 -4.65 6.08
C ALA A 28 4.54 -5.88 6.45
N TYR A 29 4.81 -7.00 5.78
CA TYR A 29 4.09 -8.26 5.98
C TYR A 29 5.07 -9.35 6.37
N ALA A 30 4.84 -9.99 7.52
CA ALA A 30 5.62 -11.13 7.97
C ALA A 30 4.86 -12.43 7.73
N CYS A 31 5.57 -13.47 7.30
CA CYS A 31 4.97 -14.77 7.04
C CYS A 31 4.47 -15.40 8.35
N ALA A 32 3.24 -15.93 8.35
CA ALA A 32 2.65 -16.56 9.53
C ALA A 32 3.03 -18.05 9.69
N ALA A 33 3.82 -18.61 8.77
CA ALA A 33 4.26 -19.99 8.86
C ALA A 33 5.25 -20.19 10.01
N LYS A 34 5.09 -21.29 10.78
CA LYS A 34 5.98 -21.61 11.91
C LYS A 34 7.42 -21.78 11.42
N GLY A 35 8.35 -21.04 12.04
CA GLY A 35 9.77 -21.08 11.69
C GLY A 35 10.13 -20.39 10.37
N CYS A 36 9.25 -19.51 9.86
CA CYS A 36 9.55 -18.61 8.75
C CYS A 36 9.71 -17.19 9.29
N ASP A 37 10.83 -16.56 8.96
CA ASP A 37 11.27 -15.21 9.35
C ASP A 37 11.19 -14.24 8.15
N PHE A 38 10.50 -14.62 7.07
CA PHE A 38 10.41 -13.79 5.88
C PHE A 38 9.50 -12.59 6.11
N VAL A 39 10.04 -11.40 5.87
CA VAL A 39 9.32 -10.13 5.88
C VAL A 39 9.38 -9.51 4.48
N LYS A 40 8.23 -9.07 3.98
CA LYS A 40 8.12 -8.35 2.71
C LYS A 40 7.56 -6.96 2.93
N GLU A 41 8.28 -5.97 2.42
CA GLU A 41 7.82 -4.59 2.38
C GLU A 41 7.18 -4.29 1.02
N ILE A 42 6.06 -3.58 1.02
CA ILE A 42 5.32 -3.19 -0.17
C ILE A 42 4.96 -1.71 -0.09
N GLU A 43 5.40 -0.94 -1.08
CA GLU A 43 4.98 0.44 -1.28
C GLU A 43 3.57 0.48 -1.87
N GLN A 44 2.67 1.14 -1.17
CA GLN A 44 1.26 1.25 -1.52
C GLN A 44 1.04 2.56 -2.29
N ARG A 45 0.45 2.44 -3.49
CA ARG A 45 0.19 3.59 -4.36
C ARG A 45 -1.14 4.25 -4.04
N LEU A 46 -1.09 5.55 -3.80
CA LEU A 46 -2.26 6.36 -3.50
C LEU A 46 -3.39 6.21 -4.53
N ALA A 47 -4.63 6.17 -4.04
CA ALA A 47 -5.85 6.01 -4.84
C ALA A 47 -5.88 4.73 -5.72
N ARG A 48 -5.12 3.70 -5.35
CA ARG A 48 -5.24 2.34 -5.90
C ARG A 48 -5.61 1.32 -4.83
N GLN A 49 -6.06 0.14 -5.28
CA GLN A 49 -6.33 -0.99 -4.40
C GLN A 49 -5.06 -1.40 -3.67
N ARG A 50 -5.20 -1.77 -2.39
CA ARG A 50 -4.06 -2.19 -1.56
C ARG A 50 -3.47 -3.49 -2.12
N GLU A 51 -2.16 -3.49 -2.26
CA GLU A 51 -1.40 -4.66 -2.69
C GLU A 51 -1.12 -5.56 -1.48
N SER A 52 -1.27 -6.87 -1.67
CA SER A 52 -0.93 -7.90 -0.70
C SER A 52 0.22 -8.75 -1.23
N PRO A 53 1.06 -9.34 -0.36
CA PRO A 53 2.14 -10.21 -0.80
C PRO A 53 1.59 -11.44 -1.55
N GLY A 54 2.33 -11.87 -2.57
CA GLY A 54 2.17 -13.20 -3.16
C GLY A 54 2.72 -14.31 -2.25
N PRO A 55 2.88 -15.53 -2.77
CA PRO A 55 3.43 -16.66 -2.02
C PRO A 55 4.79 -16.34 -1.38
N CYS A 56 5.01 -16.83 -0.16
CA CYS A 56 6.29 -16.65 0.55
C CYS A 56 7.37 -17.48 -0.14
N PRO A 57 8.48 -16.87 -0.60
CA PRO A 57 9.54 -17.59 -1.33
C PRO A 57 10.20 -18.66 -0.44
N LYS A 58 10.49 -18.35 0.83
CA LYS A 58 11.08 -19.32 1.77
C LYS A 58 10.19 -20.54 2.01
N CYS A 59 8.88 -20.33 2.14
CA CYS A 59 7.94 -21.44 2.33
C CYS A 59 7.75 -22.24 1.03
N ALA A 60 7.76 -21.56 -0.12
CA ALA A 60 7.68 -22.21 -1.42
C ALA A 60 8.92 -23.09 -1.67
N GLU A 61 10.12 -22.60 -1.39
CA GLU A 61 11.37 -23.37 -1.51
C GLU A 61 11.36 -24.62 -0.62
N ARG A 62 10.94 -24.49 0.64
CA ARG A 62 10.79 -25.64 1.57
C ARG A 62 9.79 -26.67 1.09
N PHE A 63 8.70 -26.23 0.45
CA PHE A 63 7.71 -27.14 -0.11
C PHE A 63 8.26 -27.89 -1.33
N LEU A 64 9.03 -27.21 -2.16
CA LEU A 64 9.58 -27.76 -3.40
C LEU A 64 10.87 -28.58 -3.17
N SER A 65 11.57 -28.42 -2.04
CA SER A 65 12.90 -28.98 -1.81
C SER A 65 12.98 -30.53 -1.83
N GLY A 66 11.85 -31.23 -1.82
CA GLY A 66 11.78 -32.70 -1.89
C GLY A 66 11.13 -33.29 -3.15
N MET A 67 10.81 -32.47 -4.16
CA MET A 67 10.14 -32.92 -5.39
C MET A 67 11.12 -33.09 -6.56
N GLU A 68 10.80 -34.03 -7.46
CA GLU A 68 11.48 -34.21 -8.74
C GLU A 68 11.31 -32.95 -9.64
N PRO A 69 12.22 -32.69 -10.59
CA PRO A 69 12.23 -31.45 -11.38
C PRO A 69 10.94 -31.22 -12.18
N ASP A 70 10.36 -32.28 -12.76
CA ASP A 70 9.10 -32.19 -13.51
C ASP A 70 7.90 -31.90 -12.61
N GLU A 71 7.88 -32.47 -11.40
CA GLU A 71 6.84 -32.23 -10.40
C GLU A 71 6.95 -30.83 -9.79
N ARG A 72 8.18 -30.31 -9.63
CA ARG A 72 8.43 -28.94 -9.16
C ARG A 72 7.82 -27.89 -10.07
N GLU A 73 7.90 -28.06 -11.39
CA GLU A 73 7.38 -27.07 -12.33
C GLU A 73 5.84 -26.99 -12.25
N VAL A 74 5.18 -28.14 -12.08
CA VAL A 74 3.73 -28.20 -11.88
C VAL A 74 3.36 -27.64 -10.50
N ALA A 75 4.06 -28.05 -9.45
CA ALA A 75 3.79 -27.61 -8.07
C ALA A 75 4.03 -26.10 -7.87
N ALA A 76 5.02 -25.51 -8.53
CA ALA A 76 5.29 -24.08 -8.48
C ALA A 76 4.12 -23.22 -8.99
N ARG A 77 3.34 -23.73 -9.94
CA ARG A 77 2.14 -23.04 -10.47
C ARG A 77 0.97 -23.06 -9.49
N PHE A 78 0.95 -24.01 -8.55
CA PHE A 78 -0.14 -24.23 -7.60
C PHE A 78 0.30 -24.06 -6.14
N LEU A 79 1.28 -23.18 -5.90
CA LEU A 79 1.73 -22.89 -4.54
C LEU A 79 0.55 -22.42 -3.67
N PRO A 80 0.43 -22.96 -2.45
CA PRO A 80 -0.63 -22.54 -1.53
C PRO A 80 -0.47 -21.05 -1.22
N ARG A 81 -1.60 -20.35 -1.07
CA ARG A 81 -1.58 -18.97 -0.59
C ARG A 81 -0.99 -18.95 0.82
N SER A 82 0.16 -18.31 0.98
CA SER A 82 0.78 -18.11 2.29
C SER A 82 -0.01 -17.09 3.10
N SER A 83 -0.26 -17.42 4.36
CA SER A 83 -0.78 -16.46 5.33
C SER A 83 0.31 -15.49 5.78
N TYR A 84 -0.05 -14.21 5.87
CA TYR A 84 0.80 -13.15 6.38
C TYR A 84 0.06 -12.37 7.45
N TYR A 85 0.80 -11.84 8.43
CA TYR A 85 0.31 -10.80 9.32
C TYR A 85 1.04 -9.48 9.03
N LEU A 86 0.37 -8.38 9.34
CA LEU A 86 0.91 -7.04 9.17
C LEU A 86 1.83 -6.71 10.36
N VAL A 87 3.04 -6.25 10.08
CA VAL A 87 4.01 -5.83 11.12
C VAL A 87 3.77 -4.36 11.41
N ASN A 88 3.21 -4.05 12.57
CA ASN A 88 2.77 -2.68 12.91
C ASN A 88 3.94 -1.69 13.06
N GLU A 89 5.10 -2.16 13.51
CA GLU A 89 6.28 -1.34 13.80
C GLU A 89 6.89 -0.71 12.54
N ASP A 90 6.73 -1.36 11.38
CA ASP A 90 7.33 -0.95 10.11
C ASP A 90 6.31 -0.30 9.14
N LEU A 91 5.11 0.03 9.62
CA LEU A 91 4.11 0.72 8.82
C LEU A 91 4.41 2.20 8.71
N ARG A 92 4.26 2.74 7.49
CA ARG A 92 4.31 4.19 7.28
C ARG A 92 3.00 4.68 6.70
N TYR A 93 2.47 5.72 7.33
CA TYR A 93 1.28 6.42 6.90
C TYR A 93 1.63 7.82 6.41
N ILE A 94 0.83 8.31 5.47
CA ILE A 94 0.85 9.70 5.01
C ILE A 94 -0.53 10.30 5.23
N ASP A 95 -0.58 11.58 5.56
CA ASP A 95 -1.84 12.26 5.76
C ASP A 95 -2.39 12.75 4.43
N VAL A 96 -3.66 12.44 4.21
CA VAL A 96 -4.36 12.75 2.99
C VAL A 96 -5.62 13.51 3.33
N GLN A 97 -5.83 14.63 2.63
CA GLN A 97 -7.04 15.43 2.79
C GLN A 97 -7.60 15.79 1.41
N TYR A 98 -8.92 15.63 1.25
CA TYR A 98 -9.62 16.02 0.04
C TYR A 98 -10.28 17.39 0.26
N LEU A 99 -10.04 18.30 -0.69
CA LEU A 99 -10.63 19.63 -0.75
C LEU A 99 -11.65 19.68 -1.89
N ALA A 100 -12.80 20.30 -1.64
CA ALA A 100 -13.78 20.60 -2.68
C ALA A 100 -13.61 22.05 -3.13
N ASP A 101 -13.53 22.28 -4.45
CA ASP A 101 -13.53 23.62 -5.03
C ASP A 101 -14.92 24.01 -5.55
N GLY A 102 -15.29 25.28 -5.39
CA GLY A 102 -16.61 25.81 -5.71
C GLY A 102 -16.84 26.15 -7.19
N ARG A 103 -16.24 25.41 -8.14
CA ARG A 103 -16.39 25.76 -9.56
C ARG A 103 -17.83 25.52 -10.07
N PRO A 104 -18.35 26.41 -10.94
CA PRO A 104 -19.71 26.30 -11.50
C PRO A 104 -19.91 25.12 -12.47
N SER A 105 -18.84 24.45 -12.91
CA SER A 105 -18.89 23.32 -13.87
C SER A 105 -18.91 21.93 -13.22
N GLY A 106 -19.34 21.82 -11.95
CA GLY A 106 -19.48 20.55 -11.23
C GLY A 106 -18.38 20.34 -10.16
N ARG A 107 -18.79 19.73 -9.04
CA ARG A 107 -17.95 19.45 -7.86
C ARG A 107 -16.77 18.56 -8.25
N ARG A 108 -15.55 19.07 -8.14
CA ARG A 108 -14.31 18.30 -8.27
C ARG A 108 -13.60 18.28 -6.92
N TRP A 109 -13.09 17.11 -6.54
CA TRP A 109 -12.29 16.95 -5.35
C TRP A 109 -10.81 17.01 -5.73
N THR A 110 -10.06 17.88 -5.08
CA THR A 110 -8.61 17.98 -5.19
C THR A 110 -7.99 17.29 -3.98
N LEU A 111 -7.07 16.37 -4.26
CA LEU A 111 -6.31 15.65 -3.25
C LEU A 111 -5.11 16.50 -2.82
N VAL A 112 -4.94 16.69 -1.52
CA VAL A 112 -3.74 17.27 -0.90
C VAL A 112 -3.08 16.20 -0.05
N VAL A 113 -1.77 16.02 -0.21
CA VAL A 113 -0.96 15.07 0.56
C VAL A 113 -0.02 15.86 1.47
N GLY A 114 -0.17 15.68 2.78
CA GLY A 114 0.73 16.21 3.79
C GLY A 114 1.65 15.10 4.31
N SER A 115 2.94 15.38 4.43
CA SER A 115 3.86 14.50 5.16
C SER A 115 3.91 14.97 6.60
N ALA A 116 3.27 14.24 7.51
CA ALA A 116 3.48 14.40 8.94
C ALA A 116 4.56 13.42 9.41
N ARG A 117 5.62 13.93 10.04
CA ARG A 117 6.42 13.12 10.97
C ARG A 117 5.62 13.05 12.27
N MET A 118 5.22 11.86 12.69
CA MET A 118 4.79 11.66 14.07
C MET A 118 6.05 11.67 14.93
N ASP A 119 6.44 12.84 15.43
CA ASP A 119 7.34 12.92 16.56
C ASP A 119 6.53 12.49 17.79
N GLY A 120 6.83 11.31 18.31
CA GLY A 120 6.21 10.77 19.51
C GLY A 120 6.52 11.66 20.71
N GLY A 121 5.56 12.49 21.09
CA GLY A 121 5.54 13.24 22.33
C GLY A 121 4.21 13.03 23.02
N CYS A 122 4.12 12.02 23.89
CA CYS A 122 3.11 12.00 24.94
C CYS A 122 3.53 13.01 26.02
N GLY A 123 2.72 14.05 26.20
CA GLY A 123 2.71 14.92 27.37
C GLY A 123 1.35 14.83 28.05
#